data_AF-A0A4V2ML53-F1
#
_entry.id   AF-A0A4V2ML53-F1
#
_cell.length_a   1.000
_cell.length_b   1.000
_cell.length_c   1.000
_cell.angle_alpha   90.00
_cell.angle_beta   90.00
_cell.angle_gamma   90.00
#
_symmetry.space_group_name_H-M   'P 1'
#
loop_
_entity.id
_entity.type
_entity.pdbx_description
1 polymer ?
#
loop_
_entity_poly.entity_id
_entity_poly.type
_entity_poly.pdbx_seq_one_letter_code
_entity_poly.pdbx_strand_id
1 'polypeptide(L)'
;MGKSLIRSLVALAARHARLTPAAVVSRSRRHTHVEARVAVYHFAHARGMSYAHIAAVLGRDHTTVLHGCQTVPQRLATSARYRALHEAMAASIAAGALDRHAAVRLPTDAAPPPPPPPPPPPPPPPSPPPRLDRIERADAEHRAQQIAGSAMLLDAMINQGVLAA
;
A
#
# COMPACT_ATOMS: atom_id res chain seq x y z
N MET A 1 -19.58 -4.56 25.68
CA MET A 1 -20.21 -3.44 24.95
C MET A 1 -19.28 -2.71 23.96
N GLY A 2 -18.02 -2.40 24.28
CA GLY A 2 -17.16 -1.54 23.42
C GLY A 2 -16.82 -2.07 22.01
N LYS A 3 -16.65 -3.39 21.83
CA LYS A 3 -16.24 -4.00 20.56
C LYS A 3 -17.24 -3.77 19.41
N SER A 4 -18.55 -3.83 19.68
CA SER A 4 -19.59 -3.61 18.66
C SER A 4 -19.60 -2.15 18.21
N LEU A 5 -19.46 -1.22 19.16
CA LEU A 5 -19.39 0.22 18.89
C LEU A 5 -18.19 0.60 18.02
N ILE A 6 -17.00 0.04 18.29
CA ILE A 6 -15.82 0.28 17.43
C ILE A 6 -16.08 -0.22 16.01
N ARG A 7 -16.71 -1.40 15.84
CA ARG A 7 -17.07 -1.91 14.50
C ARG A 7 -18.06 -0.99 13.79
N SER A 8 -19.05 -0.44 14.49
CA SER A 8 -19.97 0.55 13.95
C SER A 8 -19.25 1.84 13.52
N LEU A 9 -18.30 2.33 14.32
CA LEU A 9 -17.48 3.48 13.97
C LEU A 9 -16.61 3.21 12.72
N VAL A 10 -16.04 2.01 12.60
CA VAL A 10 -15.27 1.60 11.41
C VAL A 10 -16.17 1.57 10.17
N ALA A 11 -17.36 0.96 10.26
CA ALA A 11 -18.31 0.92 9.16
C ALA A 11 -18.78 2.33 8.76
N LEU A 12 -19.00 3.20 9.74
CA LEU A 12 -19.39 4.59 9.53
C LEU A 12 -18.28 5.39 8.83
N ALA A 13 -17.03 5.28 9.30
CA ALA A 13 -15.88 5.93 8.69
C ALA A 13 -15.63 5.42 7.26
N ALA A 14 -15.75 4.11 7.05
CA ALA A 14 -15.61 3.48 5.74
C ALA A 14 -16.60 4.06 4.72
N ARG A 15 -17.88 4.17 5.10
CA ARG A 15 -18.92 4.75 4.24
C ARG A 15 -18.60 6.18 3.80
N HIS A 16 -18.26 7.04 4.74
CA HIS A 16 -17.98 8.46 4.44
C HIS A 16 -16.65 8.68 3.72
N ALA A 17 -15.66 7.80 3.95
CA ALA A 17 -14.38 7.84 3.25
C ALA A 17 -14.39 7.13 1.88
N ARG A 18 -15.51 6.51 1.49
CA ARG A 18 -15.61 5.63 0.31
C ARG A 18 -14.55 4.51 0.32
N LEU A 19 -14.38 3.89 1.49
CA LEU A 19 -13.49 2.76 1.72
C LEU A 19 -14.30 1.54 2.16
N THR A 20 -13.70 0.36 2.10
CA THR A 20 -14.24 -0.82 2.79
C THR A 20 -13.85 -0.79 4.27
N PRO A 21 -14.63 -1.41 5.18
CA PRO A 21 -14.24 -1.54 6.59
C PRO A 21 -12.85 -2.18 6.77
N ALA A 22 -12.54 -3.18 5.94
CA ALA A 22 -11.22 -3.82 5.91
C ALA A 22 -10.10 -2.83 5.52
N ALA A 23 -10.35 -1.93 4.57
CA ALA A 23 -9.38 -0.92 4.17
C ALA A 23 -9.11 0.12 5.28
N VAL A 24 -10.10 0.45 6.10
CA VAL A 24 -9.93 1.37 7.25
C VAL A 24 -9.00 0.75 8.29
N VAL A 25 -9.16 -0.54 8.60
CA VAL A 25 -8.34 -1.25 9.60
C VAL A 25 -7.01 -1.78 9.06
N SER A 26 -6.80 -1.76 7.73
CA SER A 26 -5.60 -2.33 7.08
C SER A 26 -4.31 -1.58 7.42
N ARG A 27 -3.14 -2.21 7.22
CA ARG A 27 -1.83 -1.57 7.48
C ARG A 27 -1.45 -0.46 6.49
N SER A 28 -2.27 -0.20 5.48
CA SER A 28 -2.04 0.86 4.48
C SER A 28 -1.81 2.21 5.16
N ARG A 29 -0.78 2.91 4.67
CA ARG A 29 -0.38 4.26 5.10
C ARG A 29 -0.87 5.36 4.16
N ARG A 30 -1.68 5.01 3.15
CA ARG A 30 -2.31 6.00 2.27
C ARG A 30 -3.09 7.00 3.13
N HIS A 31 -2.98 8.29 2.82
CA HIS A 31 -3.60 9.35 3.62
C HIS A 31 -5.11 9.14 3.82
N THR A 32 -5.82 8.55 2.84
CA THR A 32 -7.24 8.19 2.95
C THR A 32 -7.53 7.14 4.01
N HIS A 33 -6.70 6.10 4.09
CA HIS A 33 -6.86 5.03 5.07
C HIS A 33 -6.50 5.52 6.47
N VAL A 34 -5.42 6.28 6.59
CA VAL A 34 -4.93 6.83 7.86
C VAL A 34 -5.95 7.80 8.45
N GLU A 35 -6.46 8.73 7.65
CA GLU A 35 -7.47 9.70 8.11
C GLU A 35 -8.76 9.02 8.59
N ALA A 36 -9.27 8.05 7.84
CA ALA A 36 -10.45 7.29 8.28
C ALA A 36 -10.20 6.56 9.60
N ARG A 37 -9.01 5.99 9.79
CA ARG A 37 -8.65 5.30 11.03
C ARG A 37 -8.48 6.25 12.20
N VAL A 38 -7.85 7.41 11.99
CA VAL A 38 -7.67 8.45 13.01
C VAL A 38 -9.04 8.99 13.48
N ALA A 39 -10.00 9.18 12.57
CA ALA A 39 -11.36 9.56 12.94
C ALA A 39 -12.02 8.51 13.85
N VAL A 40 -11.86 7.21 13.54
CA VAL A 40 -12.35 6.11 14.40
C VAL A 40 -11.74 6.18 15.79
N TYR A 41 -10.42 6.40 15.91
CA TYR A 41 -9.75 6.52 17.20
C TYR A 41 -10.34 7.66 18.03
N HIS A 42 -10.51 8.82 17.41
CA HIS A 42 -11.01 10.02 18.08
C HIS A 42 -12.42 9.83 18.63
N PHE A 43 -13.36 9.36 17.80
CA PHE A 43 -14.75 9.15 18.24
C PHE A 43 -14.89 8.00 19.24
N ALA A 44 -14.05 6.96 19.16
CA ALA A 44 -14.03 5.90 20.15
C ALA A 44 -13.52 6.41 21.51
N HIS A 45 -12.43 7.19 21.51
CA HIS A 45 -11.87 7.76 22.73
C HIS A 45 -12.78 8.82 23.37
N ALA A 46 -13.42 9.67 22.56
CA ALA A 46 -14.41 10.65 23.03
C ALA A 46 -15.62 10.01 23.73
N ARG A 47 -15.85 8.70 23.52
CA ARG A 47 -16.87 7.89 24.20
C ARG A 47 -16.33 7.14 25.42
N GLY A 48 -15.17 7.53 25.93
CA GLY A 48 -14.57 6.99 27.16
C GLY A 48 -13.75 5.71 26.97
N MET A 49 -13.50 5.25 25.74
CA MET A 49 -12.67 4.07 25.54
C MET A 49 -11.19 4.38 25.73
N SER A 50 -10.48 3.50 26.43
CA SER A 50 -9.03 3.61 26.58
C SER A 50 -8.30 3.33 25.26
N TYR A 51 -7.13 3.93 25.06
CA TYR A 51 -6.30 3.70 23.88
C TYR A 51 -5.93 2.22 23.70
N ALA A 52 -5.61 1.54 24.81
CA ALA A 52 -5.32 0.11 24.80
C ALA A 52 -6.51 -0.73 24.33
N HIS A 53 -7.73 -0.41 24.77
CA HIS A 53 -8.94 -1.11 24.32
C HIS A 53 -9.18 -0.91 22.83
N ILE A 54 -9.09 0.34 22.35
CA ILE A 54 -9.26 0.67 20.93
C ILE A 54 -8.24 -0.09 20.08
N ALA A 55 -6.98 -0.07 20.52
CA ALA A 55 -5.87 -0.71 19.83
C ALA A 55 -6.03 -2.24 19.76
N ALA A 56 -6.44 -2.87 20.87
CA ALA A 56 -6.70 -4.30 20.93
C ALA A 56 -7.82 -4.72 19.95
N VAL A 57 -8.87 -3.92 19.82
CA VAL A 57 -9.98 -4.22 18.89
C VAL A 57 -9.58 -4.04 17.42
N LEU A 58 -8.70 -3.07 17.13
CA LEU A 58 -8.27 -2.75 15.76
C LEU A 58 -6.97 -3.46 15.35
N GLY A 59 -6.38 -4.28 16.23
CA GLY A 59 -5.11 -4.98 15.98
C GLY A 59 -3.92 -4.03 15.83
N ARG A 60 -3.79 -3.06 16.75
CA ARG A 60 -2.77 -1.99 16.72
C ARG A 60 -2.04 -1.83 18.03
N ASP A 61 -0.95 -1.06 17.98
CA ASP A 61 -0.26 -0.57 19.16
C ASP A 61 -1.02 0.61 19.79
N HIS A 62 -1.11 0.63 21.12
CA HIS A 62 -1.83 1.68 21.86
C HIS A 62 -1.23 3.08 21.64
N THR A 63 0.10 3.17 21.45
CA THR A 63 0.81 4.41 21.11
C THR A 63 0.39 4.96 19.75
N THR A 64 0.06 4.08 18.79
CA THR A 64 -0.46 4.49 17.47
C THR A 64 -1.83 5.15 17.60
N VAL A 65 -2.69 4.64 18.49
CA VAL A 65 -4.01 5.22 18.74
C VAL A 65 -3.87 6.57 19.45
N LEU A 66 -3.02 6.65 20.49
CA LEU A 66 -2.71 7.88 21.20
C LEU A 66 -2.20 8.98 20.24
N HIS A 67 -1.17 8.67 19.45
CA HIS A 67 -0.62 9.61 18.47
C HIS A 67 -1.68 10.02 17.44
N GLY A 68 -2.50 9.08 16.96
CA GLY A 68 -3.61 9.38 16.07
C GLY A 68 -4.57 10.42 16.67
N CYS A 69 -5.01 10.23 17.91
CA CYS A 69 -5.87 11.20 18.61
C CYS A 69 -5.20 12.56 18.80
N GLN A 70 -3.91 12.60 19.16
CA GLN A 70 -3.17 13.86 19.33
C GLN A 70 -3.03 14.66 18.03
N THR A 71 -3.00 13.99 16.87
CA THR A 71 -2.91 14.68 15.56
C THR A 71 -4.23 15.28 15.08
N VAL A 72 -5.36 15.01 15.74
CA VAL A 72 -6.69 15.43 15.28
C VAL A 72 -6.81 16.96 15.12
N PRO A 73 -6.42 17.81 16.10
CA PRO A 73 -6.53 19.26 15.94
C PRO A 73 -5.78 19.79 14.71
N GLN A 74 -4.54 19.32 14.53
CA GLN A 74 -3.71 19.69 13.38
C GLN A 74 -4.33 19.23 12.04
N ARG A 75 -4.93 18.04 12.00
CA ARG A 75 -5.59 17.51 10.79
C ARG A 75 -6.86 18.28 10.45
N LEU A 76 -7.65 18.68 11.46
CA LEU A 76 -8.85 19.51 11.26
C LEU A 76 -8.47 20.88 10.68
N ALA A 77 -7.35 21.45 11.14
CA ALA A 77 -6.83 22.70 10.62
C ALA A 77 -6.34 22.57 9.17
N THR A 78 -5.56 21.53 8.85
CA THR A 78 -4.79 21.44 7.60
C THR A 78 -5.44 20.65 6.47
N SER A 79 -6.26 19.63 6.78
CA SER A 79 -6.83 18.72 5.75
C SER A 79 -8.33 18.96 5.59
N ALA A 80 -8.72 19.58 4.46
CA ALA A 80 -10.13 19.74 4.10
C ALA A 80 -10.86 18.40 4.01
N ARG A 81 -10.17 17.37 3.50
CA ARG A 81 -10.70 16.01 3.38
C ARG A 81 -10.97 15.38 4.75
N TYR A 82 -10.04 15.52 5.70
CA TYR A 82 -10.23 15.04 7.06
C TYR A 82 -11.37 15.78 7.76
N ARG A 83 -11.44 17.10 7.58
CA ARG A 83 -12.50 17.94 8.17
C ARG A 83 -13.89 17.51 7.71
N ALA A 84 -14.08 17.35 6.40
CA ALA A 84 -15.34 16.89 5.82
C ALA A 84 -15.73 15.49 6.31
N LEU A 85 -14.77 14.56 6.36
CA LEU A 85 -14.99 13.22 6.90
C LEU A 85 -15.43 13.26 8.38
N HIS A 86 -14.71 14.04 9.18
CA HIS A 86 -14.96 14.17 10.61
C HIS A 86 -16.34 14.77 10.89
N GLU A 87 -16.71 15.83 10.17
CA GLU A 87 -18.02 16.47 10.26
C GLU A 87 -19.15 15.52 9.84
N ALA A 88 -19.00 14.80 8.73
CA ALA A 88 -19.99 13.83 8.28
C ALA A 88 -20.20 12.68 9.28
N MET A 89 -19.11 12.21 9.91
CA MET A 89 -19.17 11.25 11.00
C MET A 89 -19.88 11.84 12.22
N ALA A 90 -19.50 13.03 12.67
CA ALA A 90 -20.13 13.70 13.81
C ALA A 90 -21.64 13.88 13.59
N ALA A 91 -22.05 14.35 12.42
CA ALA A 91 -23.46 14.51 12.05
C ALA A 91 -24.22 13.17 12.08
N SER A 92 -23.63 12.10 11.53
CA SER A 92 -24.24 10.77 11.56
C SER A 92 -24.38 10.22 12.97
N ILE A 93 -23.41 10.51 13.83
CA ILE A 93 -23.42 10.10 15.23
C ILE A 93 -24.50 10.86 16.00
N ALA A 94 -24.60 12.18 15.81
CA ALA A 94 -25.64 13.00 16.41
C ALA A 94 -27.05 12.55 15.96
N ALA A 95 -27.19 12.08 14.71
CA ALA A 95 -28.41 11.49 14.17
C ALA A 95 -28.68 10.03 14.63
N GLY A 96 -27.95 9.51 15.62
CA GLY A 96 -28.20 8.19 16.20
C GLY A 96 -27.76 6.99 15.34
N ALA A 97 -26.86 7.18 14.36
CA ALA A 97 -26.44 6.09 13.47
C ALA A 97 -25.75 4.91 14.19
N LEU A 98 -25.28 5.11 15.42
CA LEU A 98 -24.63 4.10 16.25
C LEU A 98 -25.63 3.30 17.12
N ASP A 99 -26.81 3.86 17.43
CA ASP A 99 -27.79 3.25 18.34
C ASP A 99 -28.48 2.03 17.72
N ARG A 100 -28.56 1.99 16.39
CA ARG A 100 -29.06 0.83 15.63
C ARG A 100 -28.27 -0.47 15.87
N HIS A 101 -27.04 -0.39 16.40
CA HIS A 101 -26.26 -1.59 16.72
C HIS A 101 -26.50 -2.14 18.15
N ALA A 102 -27.25 -1.42 18.99
CA ALA A 102 -27.72 -1.95 20.28
C ALA A 102 -29.02 -2.76 20.16
N ALA A 103 -29.84 -2.50 19.14
CA ALA A 103 -31.20 -3.03 19.04
C ALA A 103 -31.48 -3.99 17.86
N VAL A 104 -30.55 -4.22 16.93
CA VAL A 104 -30.83 -5.08 15.76
C VAL A 104 -30.28 -6.50 15.98
N ARG A 105 -31.16 -7.40 16.43
CA ARG A 105 -31.19 -8.76 15.89
C ARG A 105 -31.55 -8.62 14.42
N LEU A 106 -30.61 -8.91 13.53
CA LEU A 106 -30.92 -9.14 12.12
C LEU A 106 -31.84 -10.37 12.06
N PRO A 107 -32.91 -10.41 11.25
CA PRO A 107 -33.42 -11.70 10.79
C PRO A 107 -32.34 -12.29 9.87
N THR A 108 -31.48 -13.15 10.42
CA THR A 108 -30.62 -14.04 9.63
C THR A 108 -31.44 -15.28 9.29
N ASP A 109 -32.29 -15.18 8.26
CA ASP A 109 -32.73 -16.34 7.50
C ASP A 109 -32.35 -16.15 6.04
N ALA A 110 -31.05 -16.39 5.78
CA ALA A 110 -30.52 -16.75 4.49
C ALA A 110 -29.21 -17.46 4.79
N ALA A 111 -29.16 -18.76 4.51
CA ALA A 111 -27.93 -19.54 4.59
C ALA A 111 -26.78 -18.80 3.86
N PRO A 112 -25.55 -18.82 4.38
CA PRO A 112 -24.42 -18.21 3.68
C PRO A 112 -24.28 -18.84 2.29
N PRO A 113 -23.99 -18.05 1.24
CA PRO A 113 -23.67 -18.63 -0.07
C PRO A 113 -22.46 -19.57 0.09
N PRO A 114 -22.39 -20.67 -0.69
CA PRO A 114 -21.25 -21.58 -0.65
C PRO A 114 -19.94 -20.82 -0.91
N PRO A 115 -18.81 -21.25 -0.33
CA PRO A 115 -17.52 -20.62 -0.60
C PRO A 115 -17.21 -20.67 -2.10
N PRO A 116 -16.57 -19.63 -2.67
CA PRO A 116 -16.11 -19.67 -4.05
C PRO A 116 -15.10 -20.83 -4.23
N PRO A 117 -15.05 -21.47 -5.41
CA PRO A 117 -14.05 -22.49 -5.69
C PRO A 117 -12.63 -21.90 -5.56
N PRO A 118 -11.63 -22.71 -5.18
CA PRO A 118 -10.24 -22.25 -5.14
C PRO A 118 -9.79 -21.78 -6.54
N PRO A 119 -8.93 -20.75 -6.62
CA PRO A 119 -8.36 -20.34 -7.90
C PRO A 119 -7.56 -21.50 -8.52
N PRO A 120 -7.50 -21.60 -9.85
CA PRO A 120 -6.64 -22.59 -10.51
C PRO A 120 -5.17 -22.35 -10.13
N PRO A 121 -4.34 -23.40 -10.11
CA PRO A 121 -2.90 -23.25 -9.90
C PRO A 121 -2.30 -22.32 -10.97
N PRO A 122 -1.26 -21.55 -10.64
CA PRO A 122 -0.55 -20.75 -11.63
C PRO A 122 0.05 -21.67 -12.72
N PRO A 123 0.14 -21.20 -13.98
CA PRO A 123 0.84 -21.94 -15.01
C PRO A 123 2.32 -22.18 -14.62
N PRO A 124 2.94 -23.27 -15.08
CA PRO A 124 4.36 -23.50 -14.87
C PRO A 124 5.19 -22.34 -15.47
N PRO A 125 6.35 -21.99 -14.87
CA PRO A 125 7.23 -21.00 -15.44
C PRO A 125 7.68 -21.43 -16.85
N PRO A 126 7.90 -20.47 -17.78
CA PRO A 126 8.48 -20.78 -19.08
C PRO A 126 9.85 -21.43 -18.91
N SER A 127 10.17 -22.38 -19.79
CA SER A 127 11.50 -22.99 -19.84
C SER A 127 12.58 -21.92 -19.99
N PRO A 128 13.72 -22.01 -19.29
CA PRO A 128 14.80 -21.06 -19.46
C PRO A 128 15.28 -21.07 -20.91
N PRO A 129 15.65 -19.90 -21.47
CA PRO A 129 16.23 -19.84 -22.80
C PRO A 129 17.53 -20.68 -22.85
N PRO A 130 17.84 -21.31 -23.99
CA PRO A 130 19.13 -21.98 -24.18
C PRO A 130 20.26 -20.97 -23.93
N ARG A 131 21.24 -21.35 -23.10
CA ARG A 131 22.41 -20.51 -22.84
C ARG A 131 23.22 -20.34 -24.12
N LEU A 132 23.27 -19.12 -24.63
CA LEU A 132 24.15 -18.70 -25.72
C LEU A 132 25.59 -18.51 -25.21
N ASP A 133 26.17 -19.50 -24.52
CA ASP A 133 27.53 -19.38 -23.93
C ASP A 133 28.66 -19.58 -24.97
N ARG A 134 28.46 -19.32 -26.27
CA ARG A 134 29.50 -19.65 -27.26
C ARG A 134 29.80 -18.66 -28.38
N ILE A 135 29.00 -17.62 -28.61
CA ILE A 135 29.18 -16.83 -29.85
C ILE A 135 29.93 -15.50 -29.61
N GLU A 136 29.87 -14.90 -28.42
CA GLU A 136 30.42 -13.53 -28.23
C GLU A 136 31.94 -13.44 -27.95
N ARG A 137 32.63 -14.55 -27.63
CA ARG A 137 34.09 -14.50 -27.36
C ARG A 137 34.97 -14.52 -28.62
N ALA A 138 34.44 -14.91 -29.78
CA ALA A 138 35.24 -15.00 -31.00
C ALA A 138 35.43 -13.65 -31.72
N ASP A 139 34.45 -12.74 -31.62
CA ASP A 139 34.45 -11.50 -32.41
C ASP A 139 35.26 -10.36 -31.78
N ALA A 140 35.49 -10.39 -30.45
CA ALA A 140 36.27 -9.37 -29.76
C ALA A 140 37.79 -9.50 -30.01
N GLU A 141 38.30 -10.73 -30.11
CA GLU A 141 39.75 -10.98 -30.30
C GLU A 141 40.20 -10.65 -31.74
N HIS A 142 39.36 -10.93 -32.74
CA HIS A 142 39.69 -10.65 -34.15
C HIS A 142 39.78 -9.15 -34.45
N ARG A 143 38.94 -8.33 -33.79
CA ARG A 143 38.98 -6.86 -33.93
C ARG A 143 40.21 -6.23 -33.27
N ALA A 144 40.68 -6.77 -32.15
CA ALA A 144 41.88 -6.26 -31.49
C ALA A 144 43.17 -6.53 -32.31
N GLN A 145 43.24 -7.68 -32.98
CA GLN A 145 44.39 -8.05 -33.82
C GLN A 145 44.48 -7.22 -35.12
N GLN A 146 43.34 -6.84 -35.72
CA GLN A 146 43.34 -5.96 -36.90
C GLN A 146 43.80 -4.52 -36.58
N ILE A 147 43.47 -3.98 -35.40
CA ILE A 147 43.87 -2.62 -35.02
C ILE A 147 45.38 -2.56 -34.72
N ALA A 148 45.94 -3.60 -34.08
CA ALA A 148 47.37 -3.67 -33.79
C ALA A 148 48.23 -3.90 -35.05
N GLY A 149 47.75 -4.71 -36.01
CA GLY A 149 48.45 -4.95 -37.28
C GLY A 149 48.52 -3.71 -38.17
N SER A 150 47.46 -2.89 -38.18
CA SER A 150 47.40 -1.68 -39.01
C SER A 150 48.29 -0.53 -38.48
N ALA A 151 48.57 -0.49 -37.17
CA ALA A 151 49.46 0.50 -36.57
C ALA A 151 50.95 0.18 -36.85
N MET A 152 51.34 -1.10 -36.87
CA MET A 152 52.72 -1.51 -37.18
C MET A 152 53.09 -1.30 -38.65
N LEU A 153 52.12 -1.37 -39.56
CA LEU A 153 52.35 -1.16 -40.98
C LEU A 153 52.52 0.34 -41.32
N LEU A 154 51.84 1.23 -40.60
CA LEU A 154 51.99 2.68 -40.78
C LEU A 154 53.34 3.19 -40.23
N ASP A 155 53.78 2.67 -39.08
CA ASP A 155 55.05 3.08 -38.45
C ASP A 155 56.28 2.57 -39.23
N ALA A 156 56.18 1.38 -39.84
CA ALA A 156 57.20 0.86 -40.76
C ALA A 156 57.28 1.66 -42.08
N MET A 157 56.15 2.17 -42.59
CA MET A 157 56.13 2.99 -43.80
C MET A 157 56.65 4.42 -43.59
N ILE A 158 56.47 4.98 -42.38
CA ILE A 158 57.02 6.30 -42.03
C ILE A 158 58.56 6.22 -41.87
N ASN A 159 59.09 5.16 -41.26
CA ASN A 159 60.52 5.04 -40.98
C ASN A 159 61.36 4.65 -42.22
N GLN A 160 60.74 4.19 -43.31
CA GLN A 160 61.41 3.94 -44.60
C GLN A 160 61.42 5.16 -45.56
N GLY A 161 60.94 6.33 -45.14
CA GLY A 161 61.13 7.58 -45.88
C GLY A 161 60.38 7.67 -47.22
N VAL A 162 59.22 7.03 -47.36
CA VAL A 162 58.45 6.99 -48.62
C VAL A 162 57.43 8.13 -48.74
N LEU A 163 57.19 8.93 -47.70
CA LEU A 163 56.30 10.11 -47.76
C LEU A 163 56.94 11.35 -47.12
N ALA A 164 57.99 11.86 -47.77
CA ALA A 164 58.45 13.22 -47.59
C ALA A 164 58.49 13.93 -48.96
N ALA A 165 57.35 14.50 -49.34
CA ALA A 165 57.20 15.66 -50.24
C ALA A 165 55.72 16.07 -50.29
#